data_AF-A0A7V7AAD7-F1
#
_entry.id   AF-A0A7V7AAD7-F1
#
_cell.length_a   1.000
_cell.length_b   1.000
_cell.length_c   1.000
_cell.angle_alpha   90.00
_cell.angle_beta   90.00
_cell.angle_gamma   90.00
#
_symmetry.space_group_name_H-M   'P 1'
#
loop_
_entity.id
_entity.type
_entity.pdbx_description
1 polymer ?
#
loop_
_entity_poly.entity_id
_entity_poly.type
_entity_poly.pdbx_seq_one_letter_code
_entity_poly.pdbx_strand_id
1 'polypeptide(L)'
;MNEFKFNTIEELYNKLLPALKTKVNDLKRKHIIYIKEEDIWEYLTKSYWKNSKELTLADMVNDILSTPDSDLENYLLNKKNTSDGGIL
;
A
#
# COMPACT_ATOMS: atom_id res chain seq x y z
N MET A 1 13.42 -19.12 18.58
CA MET A 1 12.49 -18.76 17.48
C MET A 1 13.09 -17.54 16.84
N ASN A 2 13.65 -17.66 15.63
CA ASN A 2 14.40 -16.55 15.02
C ASN A 2 13.42 -15.45 14.63
N GLU A 3 13.51 -14.31 15.32
CA GLU A 3 12.87 -13.06 14.93
C GLU A 3 13.38 -12.71 13.52
N PHE A 4 12.48 -12.73 12.53
CA PHE A 4 12.78 -12.26 11.19
C PHE A 4 13.00 -10.74 11.24
N LYS A 5 14.22 -10.31 11.57
CA LYS A 5 14.65 -8.92 11.42
C LYS A 5 14.90 -8.68 9.94
N PHE A 6 14.10 -7.81 9.33
CA PHE A 6 14.27 -7.38 7.94
C PHE A 6 15.40 -6.34 7.90
N ASN A 7 16.35 -6.51 6.99
CA ASN A 7 17.54 -5.66 6.94
C ASN A 7 17.31 -4.41 6.08
N THR A 8 16.31 -4.43 5.18
CA THR A 8 15.97 -3.28 4.32
C THR A 8 14.46 -3.16 4.05
N ILE A 9 14.05 -1.95 3.66
CA ILE A 9 12.68 -1.65 3.19
C ILE A 9 12.35 -2.47 1.93
N GLU A 10 13.35 -2.72 1.08
CA GLU A 10 13.21 -3.51 -0.15
C GLU A 10 12.88 -4.98 0.15
N GLU A 11 13.54 -5.60 1.13
CA GLU A 11 13.23 -6.97 1.56
C GLU A 11 11.79 -7.09 2.08
N LEU A 12 11.33 -6.08 2.83
CA LEU A 12 9.97 -6.02 3.35
C LEU A 12 8.95 -5.87 2.21
N TYR A 13 9.21 -4.97 1.25
CA TYR A 13 8.38 -4.83 0.06
C TYR A 13 8.28 -6.13 -0.72
N ASN A 14 9.41 -6.80 -0.98
CA ASN A 14 9.45 -8.06 -1.71
C ASN A 14 8.67 -9.18 -1.01
N LYS A 15 8.67 -9.21 0.33
CA LYS A 15 7.87 -10.17 1.10
C LYS A 15 6.37 -9.90 1.04
N LEU A 16 5.98 -8.63 0.94
CA LEU A 16 4.58 -8.21 0.83
C LEU A 16 4.08 -8.18 -0.61
N LEU A 17 4.97 -8.29 -1.60
CA LEU A 17 4.63 -8.29 -3.01
C LEU A 17 3.52 -9.28 -3.40
N PRO A 18 3.45 -10.52 -2.87
CA PRO A 18 2.33 -11.42 -3.14
C PRO A 18 0.98 -10.86 -2.68
N ALA A 19 0.92 -10.21 -1.51
CA ALA A 19 -0.30 -9.59 -1.00
C ALA A 19 -0.67 -8.34 -1.82
N LEU A 20 0.33 -7.51 -2.17
CA LEU A 20 0.14 -6.33 -3.03
C LEU A 20 -0.41 -6.73 -4.40
N LYS A 21 0.19 -7.73 -5.05
CA LYS A 21 -0.29 -8.29 -6.33
C LYS A 21 -1.72 -8.85 -6.22
N THR A 22 -2.03 -9.51 -5.10
CA THR A 22 -3.38 -10.02 -4.83
C THR A 22 -4.37 -8.87 -4.81
N LYS A 23 -4.10 -7.81 -4.04
CA LYS A 23 -4.96 -6.62 -3.97
C LYS A 23 -5.11 -5.93 -5.34
N VAL A 24 -4.03 -5.77 -6.10
CA VAL A 24 -4.09 -5.22 -7.47
C VAL A 24 -4.95 -6.07 -8.39
N ASN A 25 -4.84 -7.40 -8.31
CA ASN A 25 -5.68 -8.29 -9.10
C ASN A 25 -7.15 -8.19 -8.69
N ASP A 26 -7.45 -7.96 -7.41
CA ASP A 26 -8.82 -7.75 -6.91
C ASP A 26 -9.40 -6.44 -7.45
N LEU A 27 -8.62 -5.37 -7.46
CA LEU A 27 -8.98 -4.08 -8.05
C LEU A 27 -9.25 -4.20 -9.55
N LYS A 28 -8.39 -4.92 -10.28
CA LYS A 28 -8.58 -5.20 -11.72
C LYS A 28 -9.89 -5.93 -12.00
N ARG A 29 -10.27 -6.91 -11.16
CA ARG A 29 -11.56 -7.61 -11.28
C ARG A 29 -12.77 -6.70 -11.07
N LYS A 30 -12.57 -5.56 -10.39
CA LYS A 30 -13.57 -4.50 -10.19
C LYS A 30 -13.44 -3.35 -11.20
N HIS A 31 -12.69 -3.55 -12.29
CA HIS A 31 -12.40 -2.56 -13.33
C HIS A 31 -11.55 -1.35 -12.88
N ILE A 32 -10.92 -1.41 -11.70
CA ILE A 32 -9.96 -0.41 -11.22
C ILE A 32 -8.56 -0.83 -11.67
N ILE A 33 -8.14 -0.39 -12.86
CA ILE A 33 -6.91 -0.89 -13.53
C ILE A 33 -5.69 0.03 -13.38
N TYR A 34 -5.87 1.23 -12.83
CA TYR A 34 -4.85 2.28 -12.81
C TYR A 34 -4.02 2.31 -11.52
N ILE A 35 -4.40 1.53 -10.51
CA ILE A 35 -3.71 1.41 -9.22
C ILE A 35 -2.66 0.31 -9.32
N LYS A 36 -1.43 0.60 -8.90
CA LYS A 36 -0.31 -0.34 -8.88
C LYS A 36 0.10 -0.72 -7.46
N GLU A 37 0.93 -1.76 -7.36
CA GLU A 37 1.49 -2.23 -6.10
C GLU A 37 2.22 -1.12 -5.34
N GLU A 38 2.94 -0.25 -6.05
CA GLU A 38 3.66 0.87 -5.46
C GLU A 38 2.72 1.92 -4.86
N ASP A 39 1.55 2.14 -5.46
CA ASP A 39 0.56 3.11 -4.96
C ASP A 39 -0.05 2.64 -3.64
N ILE A 40 -0.36 1.34 -3.54
CA ILE A 40 -0.88 0.71 -2.31
C ILE A 40 0.18 0.76 -1.21
N TRP A 41 1.42 0.41 -1.55
CA TRP A 41 2.55 0.48 -0.64
C TRP A 41 2.77 1.91 -0.11
N GLU A 42 2.80 2.91 -0.99
CA GLU A 42 2.99 4.30 -0.62
C GLU A 42 1.85 4.81 0.27
N TYR A 43 0.60 4.45 -0.04
CA TYR A 43 -0.55 4.77 0.79
C TYR A 43 -0.36 4.22 2.20
N LEU A 44 -0.20 2.90 2.35
CA LEU A 44 -0.10 2.24 3.66
C LEU A 44 1.09 2.73 4.48
N THR A 45 2.25 2.93 3.85
CA THR A 45 3.45 3.45 4.52
C THR A 45 3.26 4.88 5.03
N LYS A 46 2.49 5.72 4.33
CA LYS A 46 2.27 7.12 4.71
C LYS A 46 1.08 7.34 5.65
N SER A 47 0.05 6.50 5.58
CA SER A 47 -1.18 6.64 6.38
C SER A 47 -1.12 5.81 7.65
N TYR A 48 -1.06 4.49 7.52
CA TYR A 48 -1.20 3.56 8.64
C TYR A 48 0.15 3.27 9.30
N TRP A 49 1.13 2.81 8.54
CA TRP A 49 2.35 2.24 9.12
C TRP A 49 3.33 3.26 9.66
N LYS A 50 3.22 4.53 9.24
CA LYS A 50 4.13 5.62 9.65
C LYS A 50 4.25 5.77 11.17
N ASN A 51 3.15 5.57 11.90
CA ASN A 51 3.09 5.81 13.34
C ASN A 51 2.84 4.52 14.15
N SER A 52 2.74 3.38 13.48
CA SER A 52 2.48 2.11 14.13
C SER A 52 3.71 1.60 14.87
N LYS A 53 3.48 0.97 16.02
CA LYS A 53 4.50 0.25 16.78
C LYS A 53 4.21 -1.23 16.66
N GLU A 54 5.25 -2.04 16.54
CA GLU A 54 5.15 -3.51 16.55
C GLU A 54 4.32 -4.13 15.41
N LEU A 55 4.30 -3.50 14.23
CA LEU A 55 3.68 -4.08 13.03
C LEU A 55 4.31 -5.42 12.69
N THR A 56 3.50 -6.48 12.73
CA THR A 56 3.92 -7.79 12.23
C THR A 56 3.68 -7.90 10.73
N LEU A 57 4.34 -8.86 10.08
CA LEU A 57 4.08 -9.14 8.67
C LEU A 57 2.61 -9.55 8.44
N ALA A 58 1.98 -10.22 9.41
CA ALA A 58 0.59 -10.63 9.31
C ALA A 58 -0.35 -9.42 9.34
N ASP A 59 -0.08 -8.43 10.20
CA ASP A 59 -0.85 -7.17 10.23
C ASP A 59 -0.73 -6.44 8.90
N MET A 60 0.48 -6.32 8.37
CA MET A 60 0.73 -5.65 7.09
C MET A 60 0.03 -6.37 5.91
N VAL A 61 0.04 -7.70 5.88
CA VAL A 61 -0.70 -8.48 4.88
C VAL A 61 -2.20 -8.26 5.02
N ASN A 62 -2.72 -8.28 6.26
CA ASN A 62 -4.13 -8.01 6.53
C ASN A 62 -4.51 -6.61 6.04
N ASP A 63 -3.74 -5.58 6.40
CA ASP A 63 -3.97 -4.19 5.99
C ASP A 63 -4.04 -4.06 4.47
N ILE A 64 -3.12 -4.68 3.73
CA ILE A 64 -3.11 -4.66 2.25
C ILE A 64 -4.41 -5.25 1.68
N LEU A 65 -4.84 -6.40 2.19
CA LEU A 65 -6.01 -7.11 1.66
C LEU A 65 -7.33 -6.46 2.09
N SER A 66 -7.36 -5.87 3.29
CA SER A 66 -8.57 -5.26 3.87
C SER A 66 -8.76 -3.78 3.53
N THR A 67 -7.74 -3.09 3.01
CA THR A 67 -7.84 -1.67 2.64
C THR A 67 -9.02 -1.44 1.68
N PRO A 68 -9.95 -0.52 1.96
CA PRO A 68 -11.05 -0.21 1.05
C PRO A 68 -10.55 0.32 -0.30
N ASP A 69 -11.16 -0.12 -1.40
CA ASP A 69 -10.76 0.31 -2.73
C ASP A 69 -10.90 1.83 -2.89
N SER A 70 -11.98 2.40 -2.33
CA SER A 70 -12.26 3.85 -2.33
C SER A 70 -11.14 4.67 -1.71
N ASP A 71 -10.47 4.15 -0.68
CA ASP A 71 -9.42 4.88 0.02
C ASP A 71 -8.17 5.00 -0.85
N LEU A 72 -7.87 3.95 -1.63
CA LEU A 72 -6.79 3.96 -2.61
C LEU A 72 -7.10 4.89 -3.80
N GLU A 73 -8.33 4.87 -4.30
CA GLU A 73 -8.77 5.79 -5.36
C GLU A 73 -8.67 7.25 -4.89
N ASN A 74 -9.21 7.55 -3.71
CA ASN A 74 -9.15 8.88 -3.10
C ASN A 74 -7.72 9.34 -2.88
N TYR A 75 -6.84 8.46 -2.41
CA TYR A 75 -5.42 8.76 -2.23
C TYR A 75 -4.75 9.20 -3.54
N LEU A 76 -4.98 8.47 -4.63
CA LEU A 76 -4.40 8.81 -5.93
C LEU A 76 -4.99 10.08 -6.55
N LEU A 77 -6.30 10.30 -6.40
CA LEU A 77 -6.94 11.55 -6.85
C LEU A 77 -6.34 12.76 -6.12
N ASN A 78 -6.20 12.68 -4.80
CA ASN A 78 -5.60 13.74 -4.00
C ASN A 78 -4.13 13.97 -4.37
N LYS A 79 -3.36 12.90 -4.61
CA LYS A 79 -1.96 12.99 -5.04
C LYS A 79 -1.81 13.75 -6.37
N LYS A 80 -2.69 13.48 -7.35
CA LYS A 80 -2.72 14.21 -8.63
C LYS A 80 -3.05 15.69 -8.43
N ASN A 81 -4.09 16.00 -7.66
CA ASN A 81 -4.49 17.38 -7.37
C ASN A 81 -3.38 18.19 -6.66
N THR A 82 -2.58 17.56 -5.78
CA THR A 82 -1.44 18.22 -5.14
C THR A 82 -0.24 18.41 -6.06
N SER A 83 -0.14 17.63 -7.14
CA SER A 83 0.95 17.74 -8.12
C SER A 83 0.61 18.77 -9.22
N ASP A 84 -0.67 19.02 -9.45
CA ASP A 84 -1.18 20.01 -10.41
C ASP A 84 -1.50 21.38 -9.76
N GLY A 85 -1.45 21.48 -8.43
CA GLY A 85 -1.76 22.69 -7.63
C GLY A 85 -0.63 23.70 -7.50
N GLY A 86 0.21 23.82 -8.52
CA GLY A 86 1.31 24.77 -8.61
C GLY A 86 1.09 25.92 -9.60
N ILE A 87 -0.13 26.20 -10.05
CA ILE A 87 -0.51 27.47 -10.68
C ILE A 87 -1.98 27.77 -10.33
N LEU A 88 -2.20 28.63 -9.34
CA LEU A 88 -3.33 29.56 -9.29
C LEU A 88 -2.75 30.98 -9.18
#